data_AF-A0A1M5QP29-F1
#
_entry.id   AF-A0A1M5QP29-F1
#
_cell.length_a   1.000
_cell.length_b   1.000
_cell.length_c   1.000
_cell.angle_alpha   90.00
_cell.angle_beta   90.00
_cell.angle_gamma   90.00
#
_symmetry.space_group_name_H-M   'P 1'
#
loop_
_entity.id
_entity.type
_entity.pdbx_description
1 polymer ?
#
loop_
_entity_poly.entity_id
_entity_poly.type
_entity_poly.pdbx_seq_one_letter_code
_entity_poly.pdbx_strand_id
1 'polypeptide(L)'
;CIFPHTSWLLNLDISAQENRMFKFDTMHWCIIQLNYLEQAIREDAGHGNKYLQNLLDLCKFIAEPTRVEPFEDVYEDLMAFSAEQIEAYRQEMEERRRLDAISTRKYTEELIKQQEEEIAEQKQAIEANRQELAANKQELAANKQELAANKQELAANKQELEAVKAQADKNAKERDAYAEILRQHGLL
;
A
#
# COMPACT_ATOMS: atom_id res chain seq x y z
N CYS A 1 24.15 17.34 22.83
CA CYS A 1 24.95 17.20 24.07
C CYS A 1 25.54 18.55 24.48
N ILE A 2 24.69 19.51 24.85
CA ILE A 2 25.14 20.80 25.38
C ILE A 2 24.31 21.01 26.64
N PHE A 3 24.96 21.40 27.73
CA PHE A 3 24.46 21.53 29.11
C PHE A 3 24.52 20.28 30.00
N PRO A 4 25.69 20.02 30.60
CA PRO A 4 25.74 19.45 31.94
C PRO A 4 26.64 20.31 32.85
N HIS A 5 26.36 21.60 33.08
CA HIS A 5 27.11 22.37 34.09
C HIS A 5 26.35 23.54 34.76
N THR A 6 25.02 23.59 34.68
CA THR A 6 24.21 24.60 35.41
C THR A 6 24.27 24.45 36.94
N SER A 7 24.81 23.35 37.45
CA SER A 7 24.94 23.09 38.89
C SER A 7 26.06 23.89 39.59
N TRP A 8 27.01 24.46 38.85
CA TRP A 8 28.16 25.17 39.46
C TRP A 8 27.91 26.66 39.74
N LEU A 9 26.81 27.23 39.23
CA LEU A 9 26.50 28.67 39.36
C LEU A 9 25.71 29.02 40.63
N LEU A 10 25.13 28.04 41.32
CA LEU A 10 24.17 28.26 42.41
C LEU A 10 24.79 28.47 43.81
N ASN A 11 26.13 28.50 43.96
CA ASN A 11 26.73 28.40 45.30
C ASN A 11 28.04 29.16 45.53
N LEU A 12 28.24 30.31 44.90
CA LEU A 12 29.41 31.15 45.18
C LEU A 12 28.98 32.56 45.60
N ASP A 13 29.23 32.87 46.86
CA ASP A 13 29.19 34.21 47.44
C ASP A 13 30.47 34.94 46.96
N ILE A 14 30.38 35.67 45.84
CA ILE A 14 31.53 36.17 45.09
C ILE A 14 31.87 37.61 45.52
N SER A 15 33.07 37.80 46.05
CA SER A 15 33.62 39.11 46.39
C SER A 15 33.87 39.98 45.15
N ALA A 16 33.97 41.31 45.29
CA ALA A 16 34.08 42.26 44.17
C ALA A 16 35.28 42.03 43.23
N GLN A 17 36.31 41.30 43.67
CA GLN A 17 37.49 40.96 42.87
C GLN A 17 37.26 39.67 42.05
N GLU A 18 36.55 38.70 42.62
CA GLU A 18 36.09 37.49 41.92
C GLU A 18 35.01 37.84 40.89
N ASN A 19 34.19 38.89 41.12
CA ASN A 19 33.17 39.36 40.17
C ASN A 19 33.78 39.87 38.83
N ARG A 20 34.99 40.44 38.85
CA ARG A 20 35.69 40.81 37.60
C ARG A 20 36.25 39.60 36.86
N MET A 21 36.78 38.63 37.60
CA MET A 21 37.34 37.40 37.02
C MET A 21 36.22 36.53 36.45
N PHE A 22 35.10 36.42 37.16
CA PHE A 22 33.87 35.76 36.71
C PHE A 22 33.30 36.45 35.47
N LYS A 23 33.26 37.79 35.42
CA LYS A 23 32.89 38.53 34.19
C LYS A 23 33.81 38.20 33.02
N PHE A 24 35.12 38.10 33.24
CA PHE A 24 36.09 37.77 32.17
C PHE A 24 35.95 36.35 31.65
N ASP A 25 35.72 35.37 32.53
CA ASP A 25 35.53 33.97 32.16
C ASP A 25 34.17 33.74 31.49
N THR A 26 33.13 34.42 31.98
CA THR A 26 31.80 34.38 31.36
C THR A 26 31.81 35.06 29.99
N MET A 27 32.52 36.20 29.83
CA MET A 27 32.69 36.84 28.52
C MET A 27 33.50 35.98 27.54
N HIS A 28 34.60 35.35 27.98
CA HIS A 28 35.36 34.43 27.14
C HIS A 28 34.52 33.24 26.69
N TRP A 29 33.74 32.67 27.60
CA TRP A 29 32.84 31.57 27.29
C TRP A 29 31.75 32.01 26.29
N CYS A 30 31.14 33.19 26.49
CA CYS A 30 30.18 33.77 25.54
C CYS A 30 30.80 34.01 24.15
N ILE A 31 32.04 34.49 24.07
CA ILE A 31 32.75 34.70 22.78
C ILE A 31 33.02 33.36 22.07
N ILE A 32 33.37 32.31 22.82
CA ILE A 32 33.57 30.97 22.24
C ILE A 32 32.23 30.40 21.73
N GLN A 33 31.15 30.52 22.51
CA GLN A 33 29.81 30.09 22.08
C GLN A 33 29.32 30.88 20.86
N LEU A 34 29.56 32.19 20.82
CA LEU A 34 29.27 33.07 19.67
C LEU A 34 29.96 32.58 18.39
N ASN A 35 31.27 32.29 18.46
CA ASN A 35 32.03 31.80 17.31
C ASN A 35 31.52 30.43 16.81
N TYR A 36 31.18 29.52 17.72
CA TYR A 36 30.59 28.24 17.35
C TYR A 36 29.21 28.39 16.70
N LEU A 37 28.38 29.32 17.18
CA LEU A 37 27.07 29.63 16.60
C LEU A 37 27.19 30.26 15.21
N GLU A 38 28.10 31.22 15.03
CA GLU A 38 28.36 31.84 13.71
C GLU A 38 28.86 30.81 12.70
N GLN A 39 29.69 29.86 13.14
CA GLN A 39 30.17 28.78 12.27
C GLN A 39 29.06 27.79 11.91
N ALA A 40 28.22 27.39 12.88
CA ALA A 40 27.06 26.53 12.63
C ALA A 40 26.07 27.16 11.65
N ILE A 41 25.82 28.47 11.73
CA ILE A 41 24.95 29.20 10.78
C ILE A 41 25.54 29.23 9.37
N ARG A 42 26.88 29.36 9.24
CA ARG A 42 27.56 29.33 7.93
C ARG A 42 27.53 27.96 7.28
N GLU A 43 27.59 26.89 8.08
CA GLU A 43 27.60 25.50 7.60
C GLU A 43 26.19 24.98 7.24
N ASP A 44 25.11 25.55 7.80
CA ASP A 44 23.70 25.12 7.60
C ASP A 44 23.08 25.54 6.25
N ALA A 45 23.89 25.88 5.24
CA ALA A 45 23.55 26.00 3.82
C ALA A 45 22.14 26.56 3.48
N GLY A 46 21.75 27.67 4.10
CA GLY A 46 20.61 28.49 3.64
C GLY A 46 19.23 28.13 4.18
N HIS A 47 19.09 27.18 5.11
CA HIS A 47 17.84 27.12 5.90
C HIS A 47 17.99 28.14 7.02
N GLY A 48 17.35 29.29 6.87
CA GLY A 48 17.33 30.38 7.84
C GLY A 48 16.84 29.89 9.20
N ASN A 49 17.75 29.29 9.96
CA ASN A 49 17.49 28.71 11.26
C ASN A 49 17.35 29.90 12.21
N LYS A 50 16.12 30.43 12.23
CA LYS A 50 15.74 31.62 12.97
C LYS A 50 16.12 31.48 14.44
N TYR A 51 16.11 30.25 14.96
CA TYR A 51 16.61 29.93 16.29
C TYR A 51 18.11 30.23 16.46
N LEU A 52 18.98 29.74 15.57
CA LEU A 52 20.41 30.02 15.63
C LEU A 52 20.71 31.52 15.45
N GLN A 53 20.00 32.19 14.54
CA GLN A 53 20.15 33.63 14.33
C GLN A 53 19.71 34.43 15.55
N ASN A 54 18.58 34.08 16.15
CA ASN A 54 18.10 34.72 17.37
C ASN A 54 19.04 34.46 18.56
N LEU A 55 19.61 33.26 18.67
CA LEU A 55 20.59 32.94 19.71
C LEU A 55 21.89 33.77 19.54
N LEU A 56 22.32 33.98 18.28
CA LEU A 56 23.46 34.82 17.95
C LEU A 56 23.21 36.29 18.32
N ASP A 57 22.04 36.82 17.97
CA ASP A 57 21.67 38.21 18.26
C ASP A 57 21.58 38.45 19.78
N LEU A 58 21.07 37.47 20.51
CA LEU A 58 20.93 37.48 21.96
C LEU A 58 22.28 37.38 22.69
N CYS A 59 23.19 36.53 22.20
CA CYS A 59 24.56 36.48 22.72
C CYS A 59 25.35 37.78 22.41
N LYS A 60 25.09 38.44 21.28
CA LYS A 60 25.65 39.76 20.95
C LYS A 60 25.12 40.84 21.90
N PHE A 61 23.83 40.78 22.20
CA PHE A 61 23.17 41.68 23.15
C PHE A 61 23.70 41.55 24.59
N ILE A 62 23.93 40.31 25.08
CA ILE A 62 24.51 40.07 26.41
C ILE A 62 25.97 40.51 26.51
N ALA A 63 26.71 40.50 25.40
CA ALA A 63 28.12 40.89 25.35
C ALA A 63 28.35 42.42 25.39
N GLU A 64 27.30 43.25 25.40
CA GLU A 64 27.43 44.71 25.46
C GLU A 64 27.88 45.18 26.86
N PRO A 65 29.05 45.84 26.99
CA PRO A 65 29.71 46.10 28.27
C PRO A 65 29.06 47.20 29.12
N THR A 66 27.97 47.83 28.66
CA THR A 66 27.37 49.02 29.28
C THR A 66 26.10 48.76 30.09
N ARG A 67 25.55 47.53 30.14
CA ARG A 67 24.30 47.25 30.85
C ARG A 67 24.57 46.83 32.31
N VAL A 68 24.03 47.60 33.26
CA VAL A 68 24.04 47.31 34.70
C VAL A 68 22.62 46.98 35.13
N GLU A 69 22.00 46.00 34.50
CA GLU A 69 20.73 45.44 34.97
C GLU A 69 20.99 44.22 35.87
N PRO A 70 20.11 43.92 36.84
CA PRO A 70 20.23 42.72 37.66
C PRO A 70 20.26 41.49 36.74
N PHE A 71 21.23 40.62 36.95
CA PHE A 71 21.47 39.45 36.09
C PHE A 71 20.25 38.50 36.04
N GLU A 72 19.36 38.55 37.05
CA GLU A 72 18.10 37.79 37.13
C GLU A 72 17.10 38.13 35.99
N ASP A 73 16.85 39.41 35.71
CA ASP A 73 15.78 39.83 34.77
C ASP A 73 16.12 39.44 33.32
N VAL A 74 17.40 39.58 32.95
CA VAL A 74 17.92 39.17 31.63
C VAL A 74 17.87 37.64 31.47
N TYR A 75 17.99 36.89 32.57
CA TYR A 75 17.92 35.43 32.54
C TYR A 75 16.48 34.92 32.38
N GLU A 76 15.50 35.55 33.04
CA GLU A 76 14.09 35.19 32.86
C GLU A 76 13.61 35.45 31.42
N ASP A 77 13.95 36.61 30.85
CA ASP A 77 13.63 36.94 29.46
C ASP A 77 14.27 35.97 28.46
N LEU A 78 15.52 35.56 28.71
CA LEU A 78 16.24 34.56 27.92
C LEU A 78 15.56 33.19 27.97
N MET A 79 15.17 32.75 29.17
CA MET A 79 14.51 31.47 29.37
C MET A 79 13.11 31.46 28.75
N ALA A 80 12.35 32.55 28.86
CA ALA A 80 11.05 32.71 28.21
C ALA A 80 11.17 32.67 26.69
N PHE A 81 12.12 33.42 26.12
CA PHE A 81 12.39 33.39 24.68
C PHE A 81 12.79 31.99 24.20
N SER A 82 13.65 31.30 24.94
CA SER A 82 14.04 29.92 24.60
C SER A 82 12.87 28.95 24.68
N ALA A 83 11.97 29.12 25.66
CA ALA A 83 10.80 28.29 25.85
C ALA A 83 9.81 28.45 24.69
N GLU A 84 9.53 29.69 24.26
CA GLU A 84 8.67 29.98 23.10
C GLU A 84 9.20 29.35 21.82
N GLN A 85 10.51 29.44 21.56
CA GLN A 85 11.12 28.83 20.38
C GLN A 85 11.05 27.29 20.41
N ILE A 86 11.26 26.68 21.58
CA ILE A 86 11.12 25.23 21.77
C ILE A 86 9.67 24.81 21.53
N GLU A 87 8.70 25.59 21.99
CA GLU A 87 7.27 25.33 21.80
C GLU A 87 6.87 25.41 20.32
N ALA A 88 7.35 26.43 19.61
CA ALA A 88 7.13 26.58 18.18
C ALA A 88 7.70 25.39 17.38
N TYR A 89 8.93 24.95 17.72
CA TYR A 89 9.54 23.77 17.09
C TYR A 89 8.77 22.48 17.41
N ARG A 90 8.27 22.32 18.65
CA ARG A 90 7.43 21.18 19.03
C ARG A 90 6.15 21.14 18.18
N GLN A 91 5.48 22.27 17.99
CA GLN A 91 4.27 22.37 17.17
C GLN A 91 4.55 22.02 15.71
N GLU A 92 5.64 22.54 15.12
CA GLU A 92 6.01 22.21 13.74
C GLU A 92 6.28 20.70 13.57
N MET A 93 7.00 20.09 14.52
CA MET A 93 7.26 18.64 14.50
C MET A 93 6.01 17.79 14.72
N GLU A 94 5.00 18.30 15.43
CA GLU A 94 3.70 17.66 15.56
C GLU A 94 2.89 17.74 14.27
N GLU A 95 2.87 18.90 13.61
CA GLU A 95 2.19 19.08 12.34
C GLU A 95 2.80 18.20 11.23
N ARG A 96 4.13 18.09 11.16
CA ARG A 96 4.78 17.14 10.23
C ARG A 96 4.35 15.69 10.50
N ARG A 97 4.36 15.27 11.77
CA ARG A 97 3.88 13.93 12.15
C ARG A 97 2.41 13.70 11.78
N ARG A 98 1.56 14.72 11.93
CA ARG A 98 0.15 14.68 11.50
C ARG A 98 0.04 14.52 10.00
N LEU A 99 0.77 15.31 9.22
CA LEU A 99 0.75 15.25 7.76
C LEU A 99 1.24 13.90 7.24
N ASP A 100 2.32 13.34 7.80
CA ASP A 100 2.81 12.01 7.44
C ASP A 100 1.78 10.92 7.76
N ALA A 101 1.12 11.01 8.93
CA ALA A 101 0.06 10.08 9.30
C ALA A 101 -1.17 10.17 8.36
N ILE A 102 -1.56 11.38 7.97
CA ILE A 102 -2.65 11.61 7.01
C ILE A 102 -2.27 11.07 5.62
N SER A 103 -1.06 11.35 5.17
CA SER A 103 -0.56 10.89 3.86
C SER A 103 -0.53 9.37 3.75
N THR A 104 0.05 8.70 4.76
CA THR A 104 0.09 7.24 4.82
C THR A 104 -1.31 6.63 4.88
N ARG A 105 -2.19 7.19 5.72
CA ARG A 105 -3.60 6.76 5.78
C ARG A 105 -4.30 6.91 4.42
N LYS A 106 -4.15 8.07 3.77
CA LYS A 106 -4.76 8.32 2.46
C LYS A 106 -4.29 7.33 1.40
N TYR A 107 -2.98 7.07 1.34
CA TYR A 107 -2.43 6.05 0.44
C TYR A 107 -3.01 4.66 0.71
N THR A 108 -3.14 4.26 1.99
CA THR A 108 -3.74 2.97 2.34
C THR A 108 -5.22 2.90 2.00
N GLU A 109 -5.98 3.98 2.18
CA GLU A 109 -7.40 4.04 1.82
C GLU A 109 -7.60 3.91 0.29
N GLU A 110 -6.76 4.57 -0.50
CA GLU A 110 -6.78 4.45 -1.96
C GLU A 110 -6.45 3.02 -2.42
N LEU A 111 -5.43 2.38 -1.81
CA LEU A 111 -5.07 0.99 -2.12
C LEU A 111 -6.19 0.01 -1.74
N ILE A 112 -6.82 0.19 -0.57
CA ILE A 112 -7.96 -0.64 -0.15
C ILE A 112 -9.11 -0.49 -1.13
N LYS A 113 -9.42 0.74 -1.56
CA LYS A 113 -10.49 0.98 -2.51
C LYS A 113 -10.23 0.30 -3.87
N GLN A 114 -9.01 0.35 -4.38
CA GLN A 114 -8.63 -0.38 -5.59
C GLN A 114 -8.81 -1.89 -5.43
N GLN A 115 -8.41 -2.44 -4.29
CA GLN A 115 -8.60 -3.87 -3.99
C GLN A 115 -10.08 -4.24 -3.89
N GLU A 116 -10.93 -3.37 -3.31
CA GLU A 116 -12.37 -3.59 -3.23
C GLU A 116 -13.03 -3.61 -4.62
N GLU A 117 -12.61 -2.72 -5.52
CA GLU A 117 -13.06 -2.68 -6.92
C GLU A 117 -12.64 -3.96 -7.66
N GLU A 118 -11.38 -4.38 -7.55
CA GLU A 118 -10.88 -5.63 -8.14
C GLU A 118 -11.64 -6.87 -7.62
N ILE A 119 -11.90 -6.94 -6.31
CA ILE A 119 -12.67 -8.03 -5.70
C ILE A 119 -14.11 -8.03 -6.23
N ALA A 120 -14.72 -6.85 -6.44
CA ALA A 120 -16.06 -6.75 -6.98
C ALA A 120 -16.13 -7.27 -8.43
N GLU A 121 -15.16 -6.90 -9.28
CA GLU A 121 -15.05 -7.40 -10.65
C GLU A 121 -14.86 -8.92 -10.69
N GLN A 122 -13.96 -9.45 -9.86
CA GLN A 122 -13.73 -10.89 -9.75
C GLN A 122 -14.99 -11.65 -9.32
N LYS A 123 -15.77 -11.10 -8.38
CA LYS A 123 -17.06 -11.69 -7.98
C LYS A 123 -18.04 -11.76 -9.15
N GLN A 124 -18.14 -10.71 -9.95
CA GLN A 124 -19.00 -10.71 -11.14
C GLN A 124 -18.54 -11.75 -12.17
N ALA A 125 -17.23 -11.85 -12.42
CA ALA A 125 -16.66 -12.85 -13.33
C ALA A 125 -16.92 -14.28 -12.85
N ILE A 126 -16.79 -14.55 -11.55
CA ILE A 126 -17.09 -15.86 -10.96
C ILE A 126 -18.56 -16.22 -11.15
N GLU A 127 -19.48 -15.27 -10.95
CA GLU A 127 -20.90 -15.51 -11.14
C GLU A 127 -21.25 -15.78 -12.61
N ALA A 128 -20.64 -15.05 -13.56
CA ALA A 128 -20.78 -15.32 -14.99
C ALA A 128 -20.29 -16.75 -15.35
N ASN A 129 -19.10 -17.12 -14.90
CA ASN A 129 -18.55 -18.48 -15.10
C ASN A 129 -19.45 -19.57 -14.50
N ARG A 130 -20.09 -19.28 -13.36
CA ARG A 130 -21.03 -20.21 -12.72
C ARG A 130 -22.28 -20.43 -13.58
N GLN A 131 -22.80 -19.38 -14.21
CA GLN A 131 -23.94 -19.46 -15.12
C GLN A 131 -23.59 -20.24 -16.39
N GLU A 132 -22.43 -19.97 -16.98
CA GLU A 132 -21.92 -20.72 -18.14
C GLU A 132 -21.76 -22.22 -17.82
N LEU A 133 -21.19 -22.54 -16.66
CA LEU A 133 -21.05 -23.93 -16.23
C LEU A 133 -22.41 -24.63 -16.05
N ALA A 134 -23.43 -23.90 -15.59
CA ALA A 134 -24.78 -24.41 -15.48
C ALA A 134 -25.41 -24.67 -16.86
N ALA A 135 -25.22 -23.77 -17.83
CA ALA A 135 -25.66 -23.96 -19.21
C ALA A 135 -24.98 -25.18 -19.85
N ASN A 136 -23.66 -25.29 -19.74
CA ASN A 136 -22.89 -26.43 -20.25
C ASN A 136 -23.35 -27.77 -19.66
N LYS A 137 -23.77 -27.79 -18.37
CA LYS A 137 -24.35 -28.99 -17.75
C LYS A 137 -25.70 -29.38 -18.36
N GLN A 138 -26.54 -28.41 -18.71
CA GLN A 138 -27.81 -28.65 -19.36
C GLN A 138 -27.61 -29.19 -20.79
N GLU A 139 -26.72 -28.58 -21.56
CA GLU A 139 -26.36 -29.06 -22.90
C GLU A 139 -25.81 -30.49 -22.87
N LEU A 140 -24.92 -30.79 -21.92
CA LEU A 140 -24.39 -32.15 -21.76
C LEU A 140 -25.50 -33.17 -21.43
N ALA A 141 -26.50 -32.76 -20.65
CA ALA A 141 -27.65 -33.61 -20.35
C ALA A 141 -28.53 -33.86 -21.59
N ALA A 142 -28.77 -32.82 -22.41
CA ALA A 142 -29.48 -32.95 -23.68
C ALA A 142 -28.73 -33.88 -24.65
N ASN A 143 -27.42 -33.68 -24.84
CA ASN A 143 -26.59 -34.53 -25.69
C ASN A 143 -26.60 -36.00 -25.24
N LYS A 144 -26.68 -36.27 -23.94
CA LYS A 144 -26.84 -37.65 -23.43
C LYS A 144 -28.18 -38.27 -23.81
N GLN A 145 -29.26 -37.50 -23.80
CA GLN A 145 -30.59 -37.97 -24.21
C GLN A 145 -30.62 -38.24 -25.71
N GLU A 146 -30.07 -37.34 -26.53
CA GLU A 146 -29.96 -37.54 -27.98
C GLU A 146 -29.13 -38.78 -28.32
N LEU A 147 -28.00 -38.98 -27.65
CA LEU A 147 -27.19 -40.18 -27.86
C LEU A 147 -27.93 -41.47 -27.49
N ALA A 148 -28.79 -41.43 -26.45
CA ALA A 148 -29.63 -42.56 -26.08
C ALA A 148 -30.71 -42.85 -27.13
N ALA A 149 -31.35 -41.81 -27.68
CA ALA A 149 -32.30 -41.94 -28.78
C ALA A 149 -31.64 -42.53 -30.04
N ASN A 150 -30.49 -41.99 -30.45
CA ASN A 150 -29.74 -42.50 -31.59
C ASN A 150 -29.35 -43.98 -31.44
N LYS A 151 -29.03 -44.43 -30.22
CA LYS A 151 -28.78 -45.84 -29.94
C LYS A 151 -30.02 -46.72 -30.13
N GLN A 152 -31.19 -46.24 -29.75
CA GLN A 152 -32.46 -46.95 -29.96
C GLN A 152 -32.81 -47.04 -31.44
N GLU A 153 -32.67 -45.93 -32.17
CA GLU A 153 -32.89 -45.91 -33.63
C GLU A 153 -31.93 -46.85 -34.36
N LEU A 154 -30.64 -46.86 -33.99
CA LEU A 154 -29.68 -47.78 -34.58
C LEU A 154 -30.04 -49.25 -34.33
N ALA A 155 -30.56 -49.56 -33.14
CA ALA A 155 -31.03 -50.91 -32.82
C ALA A 155 -32.26 -51.30 -33.66
N ALA A 156 -33.21 -50.39 -33.84
CA ALA A 156 -34.37 -50.60 -34.70
C ALA A 156 -33.96 -50.83 -36.17
N ASN A 157 -33.10 -49.96 -36.71
CA ASN A 157 -32.57 -50.09 -38.08
C ASN A 157 -31.85 -51.43 -38.29
N LYS A 158 -31.14 -51.93 -37.26
CA LYS A 158 -30.51 -53.24 -37.32
C LYS A 158 -31.54 -54.38 -37.42
N GLN A 159 -32.62 -54.32 -36.65
CA GLN A 159 -33.71 -55.30 -36.73
C GLN A 159 -34.41 -55.26 -38.09
N GLU A 160 -34.69 -54.07 -38.61
CA GLU A 160 -35.29 -53.89 -39.94
C GLU A 160 -34.39 -54.47 -41.03
N LEU A 161 -33.07 -54.22 -40.95
CA LEU A 161 -32.11 -54.78 -41.90
C LEU A 161 -32.08 -56.32 -41.85
N GLU A 162 -32.15 -56.91 -40.65
CA GLU A 162 -32.25 -58.36 -40.50
C GLU A 162 -33.54 -58.92 -41.11
N ALA A 163 -34.68 -58.24 -40.93
CA ALA A 163 -35.95 -58.62 -41.55
C ALA A 163 -35.90 -58.54 -43.08
N VAL A 164 -35.32 -57.46 -43.63
CA VAL A 164 -35.12 -57.30 -45.08
C VAL A 164 -34.24 -58.40 -45.65
N LYS A 165 -33.14 -58.76 -44.96
CA LYS A 165 -32.29 -59.88 -45.36
C LYS A 165 -33.05 -61.20 -45.39
N ALA A 166 -33.80 -61.50 -44.33
CA ALA A 166 -34.61 -62.72 -44.27
C ALA A 166 -35.66 -62.78 -45.39
N GLN A 167 -36.27 -61.64 -45.74
CA GLN A 167 -37.21 -61.57 -46.86
C GLN A 167 -36.52 -61.75 -48.21
N ALA A 168 -35.35 -61.15 -48.41
CA ALA A 168 -34.56 -61.34 -49.63
C ALA A 168 -34.16 -62.81 -49.82
N ASP A 169 -33.76 -63.51 -48.75
CA ASP A 169 -33.44 -64.94 -48.77
C ASP A 169 -34.65 -65.80 -49.15
N LYS A 170 -35.85 -65.46 -48.66
CA LYS A 170 -37.09 -66.14 -49.07
C LYS A 170 -37.37 -65.93 -50.56
N ASN A 171 -37.30 -64.68 -51.02
CA ASN A 171 -37.54 -64.35 -52.42
C ASN A 171 -36.53 -65.04 -53.35
N ALA A 172 -35.26 -65.17 -52.92
CA ALA A 172 -34.25 -65.93 -53.66
C ALA A 172 -34.64 -67.40 -53.81
N LYS A 173 -35.04 -68.07 -52.72
CA LYS A 173 -35.51 -69.46 -52.75
C LYS A 173 -36.74 -69.65 -53.63
N GLU A 174 -37.70 -68.72 -53.58
CA GLU A 174 -38.87 -68.75 -54.44
C GLU A 174 -38.48 -68.63 -55.91
N ARG A 175 -37.58 -67.70 -56.25
CA ARG A 175 -37.04 -67.56 -57.61
C ARG A 175 -36.34 -68.83 -58.09
N ASP A 176 -35.53 -69.46 -57.24
CA ASP A 176 -34.84 -70.71 -57.57
C ASP A 176 -35.85 -71.84 -57.82
N ALA A 177 -36.90 -71.93 -57.01
CA ALA A 177 -37.99 -72.90 -57.20
C ALA A 177 -38.75 -72.66 -58.51
N TYR A 178 -39.10 -71.41 -58.85
CA TYR A 178 -39.71 -71.08 -60.13
C TYR A 178 -38.81 -71.41 -61.32
N ALA A 179 -37.50 -71.16 -61.22
CA ALA A 179 -36.55 -71.50 -62.27
C ALA A 179 -36.42 -73.02 -62.48
N GLU A 180 -36.50 -73.82 -61.41
CA GLU A 180 -36.53 -75.28 -61.49
C GLU A 180 -37.79 -75.78 -62.21
N ILE A 181 -38.97 -75.25 -61.86
CA ILE A 181 -40.25 -75.61 -62.52
C ILE A 181 -40.19 -75.30 -64.02
N LEU A 182 -39.69 -74.13 -64.40
CA LEU A 182 -39.55 -73.76 -65.81
C LEU A 182 -38.59 -74.68 -66.57
N ARG A 183 -37.48 -75.10 -65.94
CA ARG A 183 -36.56 -76.10 -66.51
C ARG A 183 -37.25 -77.46 -66.73
N GLN A 184 -38.07 -77.92 -65.78
CA GLN A 184 -38.82 -79.18 -65.91
C GLN A 184 -39.84 -79.16 -67.06
N HIS A 185 -40.39 -77.99 -67.39
CA HIS A 185 -41.32 -77.81 -68.50
C HIS A 185 -40.67 -77.41 -69.83
N GLY A 186 -39.33 -77.31 -69.89
CA GLY A 186 -38.60 -76.94 -71.11
C GLY A 186 -38.81 -75.50 -71.58
N LEU A 187 -39.21 -74.60 -70.67
CA LEU A 187 -39.49 -73.18 -70.94
C LEU A 187 -38.29 -72.26 -70.64
N LEU A 188 -37.16 -72.84 -70.23
CA LEU A 188 -35.92 -72.20 -69.80
C LEU A 188 -34.74 -72.94 -70.42
#